data_AF-A0A327Q2R4-F1
#
_entry.id   AF-A0A327Q2R4-F1
#
_cell.length_a   1.000
_cell.length_b   1.000
_cell.length_c   1.000
_cell.angle_alpha   90.00
_cell.angle_beta   90.00
_cell.angle_gamma   90.00
#
_symmetry.space_group_name_H-M   'P 1'
#
loop_
_entity.id
_entity.type
_entity.pdbx_description
1 polymer ?
#
loop_
_entity_poly.entity_id
_entity_poly.type
_entity_poly.pdbx_seq_one_letter_code
_entity_poly.pdbx_strand_id
1 'polypeptide(L)'
;MYKYLFIFGAAAMMACNNSANTEAAKDSLDAANAQLKDAAQKTTEETGDYLAAEKKAAEESLNQRIKEVDEKMETLKKDASEKSKETQKKLAVLKEDLNKELDEVKSSTAETWDKTKEKTNQLLKKTDDEWKEFKNDFKELFK
;
A
#
# COMPACT_ATOMS: atom_id res chain seq x y z
N MET A 1 36.60 -7.23 36.42
CA MET A 1 36.58 -8.28 35.39
C MET A 1 35.55 -7.88 34.34
N TYR A 2 35.99 -7.82 33.08
CA TYR A 2 35.32 -7.63 31.77
C TYR A 2 33.78 -7.48 31.78
N LYS A 3 33.11 -6.42 31.28
CA LYS A 3 33.30 -5.46 30.17
C LYS A 3 33.45 -6.12 28.78
N TYR A 4 32.31 -6.50 28.21
CA TYR A 4 32.08 -6.76 26.78
C TYR A 4 31.01 -5.74 26.36
N LEU A 5 31.29 -4.65 25.63
CA LEU A 5 31.66 -4.57 24.21
C LEU A 5 30.89 -5.58 23.35
N PHE A 6 29.70 -5.16 22.91
CA PHE A 6 29.18 -5.62 21.62
C PHE A 6 28.93 -4.43 20.70
N ILE A 7 29.46 -4.62 19.50
CA ILE A 7 29.82 -3.65 18.49
C ILE A 7 28.58 -3.26 17.67
N PHE A 8 28.37 -1.95 17.52
CA PHE A 8 27.61 -1.38 16.41
C PHE A 8 28.36 -1.69 15.11
N GLY A 9 27.75 -2.43 14.17
CA GLY A 9 28.40 -2.73 12.90
C GLY A 9 27.52 -3.46 11.90
N ALA A 10 27.34 -2.79 10.75
CA ALA A 10 26.86 -3.25 9.45
C ALA A 10 25.33 -3.30 9.21
N ALA A 11 24.85 -2.27 8.51
CA ALA A 11 24.27 -2.45 7.16
C ALA A 11 24.15 -1.09 6.45
N ALA A 12 25.28 -0.54 6.00
CA ALA A 12 25.27 0.36 4.86
C ALA A 12 25.10 -0.50 3.60
N MET A 13 23.87 -0.68 3.15
CA MET A 13 23.52 -1.05 1.77
C MET A 13 22.16 -0.44 1.40
N MET A 14 22.06 0.89 1.46
CA MET A 14 21.04 1.65 0.73
C MET A 14 21.67 2.16 -0.57
N ALA A 15 21.66 1.32 -1.60
CA ALA A 15 21.73 1.65 -3.04
C ALA A 15 22.33 0.46 -3.80
N CYS A 16 21.47 -0.47 -4.20
CA CYS A 16 21.56 -1.31 -5.40
C CYS A 16 20.55 -2.46 -5.24
N ASN A 17 19.28 -2.22 -5.57
CA ASN A 17 18.50 -3.28 -6.20
C ASN A 17 17.45 -2.67 -7.12
N ASN A 18 17.84 -2.50 -8.37
CA ASN A 18 16.94 -2.30 -9.49
C ASN A 18 16.28 -3.66 -9.78
N SER A 19 14.99 -3.68 -10.10
CA SER A 19 14.13 -4.86 -10.38
C SER A 19 13.69 -5.75 -9.20
N ALA A 20 12.92 -5.20 -8.25
CA ALA A 20 12.05 -5.99 -7.36
C ALA A 20 10.72 -5.29 -6.99
N ASN A 21 10.33 -4.24 -7.72
CA ASN A 21 9.32 -3.28 -7.26
C ASN A 21 7.90 -3.49 -7.86
N THR A 22 7.56 -4.72 -8.19
CA THR A 22 6.22 -5.07 -8.74
C THR A 22 5.61 -6.33 -8.10
N GLU A 23 6.37 -7.09 -7.29
CA GLU A 23 5.83 -8.24 -6.54
C GLU A 23 5.54 -7.91 -5.07
N ALA A 24 6.19 -6.89 -4.49
CA ALA A 24 5.95 -6.46 -3.11
C ALA A 24 4.60 -5.73 -2.86
N ALA A 25 3.87 -5.39 -3.93
CA ALA A 25 2.56 -4.75 -3.82
C ALA A 25 1.41 -5.76 -3.70
N LYS A 26 1.58 -6.95 -4.31
CA LYS A 26 0.50 -7.92 -4.56
C LYS A 26 0.03 -8.65 -3.29
N ASP A 27 0.87 -8.64 -2.26
CA ASP A 27 0.61 -9.21 -0.94
C ASP A 27 0.56 -8.14 0.15
N SER A 28 0.47 -6.83 -0.13
CA SER A 28 0.74 -5.84 0.93
C SER A 28 -0.23 -5.92 2.10
N LEU A 29 -1.52 -6.20 1.86
CA LEU A 29 -2.49 -6.39 2.94
C LEU A 29 -2.30 -7.74 3.64
N ASP A 30 -2.21 -8.84 2.88
CA ASP A 30 -2.10 -10.19 3.45
C ASP A 30 -0.74 -10.42 4.13
N ALA A 31 0.34 -9.82 3.63
CA ALA A 31 1.66 -9.81 4.24
C ALA A 31 1.73 -8.86 5.45
N ALA A 32 1.14 -7.66 5.37
CA ALA A 32 1.02 -6.79 6.55
C ALA A 32 0.16 -7.48 7.63
N ASN A 33 -0.89 -8.17 7.22
CA ASN A 33 -1.76 -8.94 8.10
C ASN A 33 -1.08 -10.19 8.65
N ALA A 34 -0.27 -10.90 7.85
CA ALA A 34 0.53 -12.02 8.33
C ALA A 34 1.56 -11.55 9.37
N GLN A 35 2.22 -10.42 9.14
CA GLN A 35 3.15 -9.82 10.11
C GLN A 35 2.43 -9.38 11.39
N LEU A 36 1.23 -8.82 11.28
CA LEU A 36 0.41 -8.46 12.43
C LEU A 36 -0.14 -9.68 13.17
N LYS A 37 -0.53 -10.74 12.46
CA LYS A 37 -0.99 -12.00 13.05
C LYS A 37 0.13 -12.69 13.82
N ASP A 38 1.35 -12.72 13.28
CA ASP A 38 2.53 -13.24 13.98
C ASP A 38 2.90 -12.39 15.22
N ALA A 39 2.70 -11.07 15.15
CA ALA A 39 2.89 -10.17 16.29
C ALA A 39 1.78 -10.33 17.35
N ALA A 40 0.52 -10.47 16.93
CA ALA A 40 -0.63 -10.66 17.80
C ALA A 40 -0.63 -12.05 18.45
N GLN A 41 -0.21 -13.11 17.75
CA GLN A 41 -0.07 -14.45 18.34
C GLN A 41 0.97 -14.52 19.46
N LYS A 42 1.95 -13.60 19.49
CA LYS A 42 2.90 -13.45 20.59
C LYS A 42 2.34 -12.67 21.78
N THR A 43 1.19 -12.03 21.63
CA THR A 43 0.57 -11.12 22.60
C THR A 43 -0.85 -11.64 22.88
N THR A 44 -0.93 -12.70 23.69
CA THR A 44 -2.09 -13.62 23.81
C THR A 44 -3.33 -13.06 24.54
N GLU A 45 -3.54 -11.76 24.59
CA GLU A 45 -4.73 -11.16 25.20
C GLU A 45 -5.32 -10.13 24.21
N GLU A 46 -6.64 -10.14 24.05
CA GLU A 46 -7.46 -9.16 23.29
C GLU A 46 -7.73 -9.43 21.79
N THR A 47 -8.89 -10.01 21.53
CA THR A 47 -9.51 -10.10 20.19
C THR A 47 -9.82 -8.72 19.58
N GLY A 48 -9.95 -7.68 20.42
CA GLY A 48 -10.11 -6.29 19.99
C GLY A 48 -8.84 -5.71 19.36
N ASP A 49 -7.68 -6.09 19.89
CA ASP A 49 -6.37 -5.67 19.37
C ASP A 49 -6.10 -6.22 17.97
N TYR A 50 -6.57 -7.44 17.67
CA TYR A 50 -6.41 -8.03 16.34
C TYR A 50 -7.21 -7.26 15.27
N LEU A 51 -8.49 -6.97 15.50
CA LEU A 51 -9.31 -6.21 14.55
C LEU A 51 -8.77 -4.79 14.35
N ALA A 52 -8.35 -4.12 15.43
CA ALA A 52 -7.74 -2.80 15.35
C ALA A 52 -6.43 -2.82 14.54
N ALA A 53 -5.61 -3.86 14.73
CA ALA A 53 -4.40 -4.07 13.95
C ALA A 53 -4.69 -4.31 12.46
N GLU A 54 -5.63 -5.21 12.12
CA GLU A 54 -5.98 -5.47 10.73
C GLU A 54 -6.52 -4.22 10.02
N LYS A 55 -7.41 -3.47 10.69
CA LYS A 55 -7.89 -2.17 10.20
C LYS A 55 -6.75 -1.21 9.94
N LYS A 56 -5.83 -1.07 10.88
CA LYS A 56 -4.68 -0.18 10.75
C LYS A 56 -3.79 -0.56 9.54
N ALA A 57 -3.51 -1.85 9.33
CA ALA A 57 -2.76 -2.28 8.14
C ALA A 57 -3.51 -1.99 6.83
N ALA A 58 -4.84 -2.13 6.83
CA ALA A 58 -5.66 -1.75 5.69
C ALA A 58 -5.62 -0.25 5.42
N GLU A 59 -5.75 0.58 6.46
CA GLU A 59 -5.61 2.03 6.35
C GLU A 59 -4.23 2.42 5.82
N GLU A 60 -3.16 1.83 6.35
CA GLU A 60 -1.78 2.11 5.91
C GLU A 60 -1.57 1.74 4.43
N SER A 61 -2.07 0.57 4.00
CA SER A 61 -1.97 0.12 2.60
C SER A 61 -2.73 1.05 1.65
N LEU A 62 -3.96 1.43 2.00
CA LEU A 62 -4.77 2.36 1.21
C LEU A 62 -4.12 3.74 1.15
N ASN A 63 -3.64 4.28 2.28
CA ASN A 63 -2.94 5.57 2.32
C ASN A 63 -1.66 5.55 1.48
N GLN A 64 -0.90 4.46 1.51
CA GLN A 64 0.29 4.33 0.66
C GLN A 64 -0.09 4.40 -0.83
N ARG A 65 -1.13 3.70 -1.26
CA ARG A 65 -1.58 3.74 -2.66
C ARG A 65 -2.12 5.11 -3.06
N ILE A 66 -2.87 5.77 -2.19
CA ILE A 66 -3.32 7.16 -2.42
C ILE A 66 -2.13 8.10 -2.63
N LYS A 67 -1.09 7.97 -1.79
CA LYS A 67 0.12 8.78 -1.91
C LYS A 67 0.86 8.51 -3.22
N GLU A 68 0.99 7.25 -3.62
CA GLU A 68 1.61 6.87 -4.91
C GLU A 68 0.83 7.48 -6.09
N VAL A 69 -0.51 7.44 -6.04
CA VAL A 69 -1.37 8.08 -7.04
C VAL A 69 -1.15 9.60 -7.08
N ASP A 70 -1.06 10.26 -5.93
CA ASP A 70 -0.79 11.71 -5.85
C ASP A 70 0.57 12.08 -6.47
N GLU A 71 1.64 11.36 -6.13
CA GLU A 71 2.98 11.59 -6.70
C GLU A 71 2.98 11.44 -8.23
N LYS A 72 2.20 10.50 -8.76
CA LYS A 72 2.05 10.31 -10.21
C LYS A 72 1.22 11.41 -10.86
N MET A 73 0.12 11.83 -10.25
CA MET A 73 -0.66 12.96 -10.75
C MET A 73 0.20 14.23 -10.80
N GLU A 74 1.01 14.50 -9.78
CA GLU A 74 1.96 15.63 -9.79
C GLU A 74 2.99 15.53 -10.92
N THR A 75 3.44 14.32 -11.24
CA THR A 75 4.37 14.13 -12.35
C THR A 75 3.69 14.36 -13.70
N LEU A 76 2.45 13.86 -13.87
CA LEU A 76 1.67 14.06 -15.08
C LEU A 76 1.29 15.52 -15.29
N LYS A 77 1.11 16.34 -14.24
CA LYS A 77 0.85 17.78 -14.39
C LYS A 77 1.94 18.52 -15.16
N LYS A 78 3.16 18.00 -15.18
CA LYS A 78 4.28 18.56 -15.95
C LYS A 78 4.17 18.28 -17.45
N ASP A 79 3.34 17.32 -17.84
CA ASP A 79 3.01 16.99 -19.23
C ASP A 79 1.57 17.41 -19.56
N ALA A 80 1.42 18.35 -20.50
CA ALA A 80 0.13 18.87 -20.94
C ALA A 80 -0.50 18.06 -22.10
N SER A 81 0.08 16.92 -22.48
CA SER A 81 -0.45 16.04 -23.53
C SER A 81 -1.87 15.56 -23.21
N GLU A 82 -2.66 15.28 -24.24
CA GLU A 82 -4.02 14.74 -24.05
C GLU A 82 -3.98 13.36 -23.36
N LYS A 83 -2.98 12.53 -23.67
CA LYS A 83 -2.77 11.24 -23.00
C LYS A 83 -2.43 11.43 -21.51
N SER A 84 -1.63 12.43 -21.14
CA SER A 84 -1.40 12.80 -19.74
C SER A 84 -2.70 13.23 -19.04
N LYS A 85 -3.51 14.10 -19.66
CA LYS A 85 -4.80 14.56 -19.09
C LYS A 85 -5.80 13.41 -18.91
N GLU A 86 -5.90 12.50 -19.87
CA GLU A 86 -6.74 11.31 -19.75
C GLU A 86 -6.28 10.43 -18.59
N THR A 87 -4.97 10.25 -18.46
CA THR A 87 -4.38 9.45 -17.39
C THR A 87 -4.60 10.08 -16.02
N GLN A 88 -4.48 11.41 -15.91
CA GLN A 88 -4.82 12.15 -14.68
C GLN A 88 -6.28 11.93 -14.26
N LYS A 89 -7.22 11.88 -15.21
CA LYS A 89 -8.64 11.59 -14.91
C LYS A 89 -8.82 10.18 -14.35
N LYS A 90 -8.18 9.18 -14.96
CA LYS A 90 -8.23 7.78 -14.48
C LYS A 90 -7.66 7.67 -13.06
N LEU A 91 -6.51 8.28 -12.81
CA LEU A 91 -5.89 8.33 -11.48
C LEU A 91 -6.75 9.08 -10.44
N ALA A 92 -7.45 10.13 -10.84
CA ALA A 92 -8.37 10.84 -9.95
C ALA A 92 -9.55 9.97 -9.51
N VAL A 93 -10.15 9.21 -10.43
CA VAL A 93 -11.22 8.24 -10.12
C VAL A 93 -10.70 7.14 -9.20
N LEU A 94 -9.53 6.58 -9.50
CA LEU A 94 -8.89 5.57 -8.66
C LEU A 94 -8.63 6.11 -7.23
N LYS A 95 -8.15 7.35 -7.12
CA LYS A 95 -7.95 8.01 -5.82
C LYS A 95 -9.27 8.15 -5.07
N GLU A 96 -10.36 8.51 -5.74
CA GLU A 96 -11.68 8.62 -5.11
C GLU A 96 -12.14 7.27 -4.57
N ASP A 97 -12.02 6.20 -5.35
CA ASP A 97 -12.35 4.84 -4.93
C ASP A 97 -11.53 4.40 -3.71
N LEU A 98 -10.21 4.67 -3.70
CA LEU A 98 -9.34 4.37 -2.57
C LEU A 98 -9.70 5.16 -1.30
N ASN A 99 -10.06 6.45 -1.43
CA ASN A 99 -10.50 7.25 -0.29
C ASN A 99 -11.83 6.76 0.28
N LYS A 100 -12.78 6.40 -0.59
CA LYS A 100 -14.04 5.83 -0.16
C LYS A 100 -13.85 4.53 0.60
N GLU A 101 -12.98 3.64 0.11
CA GLU A 101 -12.65 2.40 0.80
C GLU A 101 -11.95 2.66 2.14
N LEU A 102 -11.06 3.66 2.21
CA LEU A 102 -10.41 4.06 3.46
C LEU A 102 -11.42 4.49 4.52
N ASP A 103 -12.46 5.22 4.13
CA ASP A 103 -13.54 5.62 5.04
C ASP A 103 -14.42 4.43 5.45
N GLU A 104 -14.65 3.46 4.55
CA GLU A 104 -15.31 2.19 4.89
C GLU A 104 -14.49 1.35 5.88
N VAL A 105 -13.16 1.25 5.71
CA VAL A 105 -12.26 0.59 6.66
C VAL A 105 -12.35 1.24 8.04
N LYS A 106 -12.28 2.58 8.12
CA LYS A 106 -12.37 3.31 9.40
C LYS A 106 -13.71 3.10 10.10
N SER A 107 -14.81 3.12 9.34
CA SER A 107 -16.17 3.01 9.87
C SER A 107 -16.66 1.57 10.09
N SER A 108 -15.94 0.57 9.57
CA SER A 108 -16.33 -0.84 9.72
C SER A 108 -16.36 -1.30 11.18
N THR A 109 -17.20 -2.28 11.49
CA THR A 109 -17.27 -2.92 12.81
C THR A 109 -16.80 -4.36 12.69
N ALA A 110 -16.68 -5.08 13.81
CA ALA A 110 -16.34 -6.51 13.77
C ALA A 110 -17.31 -7.32 12.88
N GLU A 111 -18.60 -6.97 12.87
CA GLU A 111 -19.63 -7.65 12.07
C GLU A 111 -19.50 -7.38 10.57
N THR A 112 -19.00 -6.19 10.18
CA THR A 112 -18.85 -5.80 8.77
C THR A 112 -17.43 -5.94 8.26
N TRP A 113 -16.49 -6.32 9.13
CA TRP A 113 -15.07 -6.31 8.83
C TRP A 113 -14.70 -7.27 7.70
N ASP A 114 -15.16 -8.51 7.75
CA ASP A 114 -14.80 -9.52 6.73
C ASP A 114 -15.18 -9.06 5.32
N LYS A 115 -16.37 -8.46 5.18
CA LYS A 115 -16.84 -7.91 3.91
C LYS A 115 -16.03 -6.68 3.48
N THR A 116 -15.69 -5.82 4.42
CA THR A 116 -14.86 -4.61 4.17
C THR A 116 -13.47 -5.03 3.71
N LYS A 117 -12.84 -5.98 4.42
CA LYS A 117 -11.54 -6.56 4.08
C LYS A 117 -11.54 -7.20 2.70
N GLU A 118 -12.57 -7.99 2.36
CA GLU A 118 -12.69 -8.58 1.02
C GLU A 118 -12.75 -7.50 -0.07
N LYS A 119 -13.59 -6.48 0.13
CA LYS A 119 -13.73 -5.36 -0.80
C LYS A 119 -12.43 -4.55 -0.94
N THR A 120 -11.77 -4.26 0.17
CA THR A 120 -10.45 -3.61 0.21
C THR A 120 -9.43 -4.43 -0.57
N ASN A 121 -9.37 -5.74 -0.35
CA ASN A 121 -8.45 -6.62 -1.08
C ASN A 121 -8.73 -6.65 -2.59
N GLN A 122 -10.00 -6.70 -2.99
CA GLN A 122 -10.39 -6.64 -4.40
C GLN A 122 -9.99 -5.30 -5.04
N LEU A 123 -10.21 -4.18 -4.33
CA LEU A 123 -9.84 -2.86 -4.79
C LEU A 123 -8.32 -2.72 -4.94
N LEU A 124 -7.54 -3.15 -3.94
CA LEU A 124 -6.09 -3.11 -3.99
C LEU A 124 -5.53 -3.96 -5.13
N LYS A 125 -6.10 -5.15 -5.36
CA LYS A 125 -5.71 -6.00 -6.49
C LYS A 125 -6.01 -5.34 -7.84
N LYS A 126 -7.20 -4.75 -7.99
CA LYS A 126 -7.57 -3.98 -9.19
C LYS A 126 -6.62 -2.80 -9.40
N THR A 127 -6.33 -2.07 -8.33
CA THR A 127 -5.37 -0.95 -8.32
C THR A 127 -4.01 -1.40 -8.80
N ASP A 128 -3.50 -2.55 -8.33
CA ASP A 128 -2.20 -3.09 -8.73
C ASP A 128 -2.14 -3.46 -10.21
N ASP A 129 -3.23 -4.01 -10.76
CA ASP A 129 -3.30 -4.37 -12.18
C ASP A 129 -3.40 -3.10 -13.05
N GLU A 130 -4.23 -2.12 -12.68
CA GLU A 130 -4.26 -0.79 -13.30
C GLU A 130 -2.90 -0.07 -13.19
N TRP A 131 -2.18 -0.26 -12.09
CA TRP A 131 -0.87 0.34 -11.87
C TRP A 131 0.21 -0.24 -12.79
N LYS A 132 0.12 -1.53 -13.13
CA LYS A 132 1.02 -2.16 -14.11
C LYS A 132 0.78 -1.60 -15.50
N GLU A 133 -0.49 -1.49 -15.90
CA GLU A 133 -0.87 -0.88 -17.18
C GLU A 133 -0.40 0.57 -17.24
N PHE A 134 -0.68 1.34 -16.19
CA PHE A 134 -0.22 2.71 -16.05
C PHE A 134 1.31 2.84 -16.15
N LYS A 135 2.09 1.99 -15.47
CA LYS A 135 3.56 2.03 -15.55
C LYS A 135 4.08 1.79 -16.98
N ASN A 136 3.37 0.97 -17.77
CA ASN A 136 3.72 0.76 -19.17
C ASN A 136 3.38 2.00 -20.00
N ASP A 137 2.18 2.55 -19.85
CA ASP A 137 1.76 3.79 -20.52
C ASP A 137 2.64 4.98 -20.17
N PHE A 138 3.04 5.09 -18.91
CA PHE A 138 3.90 6.15 -18.41
C PHE A 138 5.32 6.04 -18.98
N LYS A 139 5.85 4.83 -19.20
CA LYS A 139 7.14 4.66 -19.89
C LYS A 139 7.08 5.11 -21.35
N GLU A 140 5.94 4.98 -22.00
CA GLU A 140 5.75 5.44 -23.38
C GLU A 140 5.60 6.96 -23.46
N LEU A 141 4.94 7.58 -22.47
CA LEU A 141 4.72 9.03 -22.42
C LEU A 141 6.01 9.87 -22.29
N PHE A 142 7.06 9.30 -21.69
CA PHE A 142 8.33 10.00 -21.42
C PHE A 142 9.52 9.43 -22.21
N LYS A 143 9.26 8.68 -23.29
CA LYS A 143 10.26 8.36 -24.32
C LYS A 143 10.29 9.44 -25.39
#